data_AF-A0A2D0PIH3-F1
#
_entry.id   AF-A0A2D0PIH3-F1
#
_cell.length_a   1.000
_cell.length_b   1.000
_cell.length_c   1.000
_cell.angle_alpha   90.00
_cell.angle_beta   90.00
_cell.angle_gamma   90.00
#
_symmetry.space_group_name_H-M   'P 1'
#
loop_
_entity.id
_entity.type
_entity.pdbx_description
1 polymer ?
#
loop_
_entity_poly.entity_id
_entity_poly.type
_entity_poly.pdbx_seq_one_letter_code
_entity_poly.pdbx_strand_id
1 'polypeptide(L)'
;MLMGNSENTLSDYDSTWEDEDVCEDTKEFSKQWPWREKRNLHAAEDMRNYRRECRSQLDDVKGQDVDNDEDLPNLWFYQNKIPFDADGVCIEDFHMCWFGDYKKLEHVHSYIQWLFPTQENGMNASSVQNLSHVLNPKAIKLFHRDEVMKKRLLTSYKLMLDFYGIELVSEETGEVRRSVNWKERFENLNRNTHNNLRITRILKCLGLLGFHHYQAPLVHFFLVETLVNGTLPQVKQSVLDYFMFAVVDKSKRKELIKFALCYFKPKEKFVWCPTRIRIHFLKEVERAEKQTEHY
;
A
#
# COMPACT_ATOMS: atom_id res chain seq x y z
N MET A 1 8.14 4.98 -40.75
CA MET A 1 8.46 4.71 -39.33
C MET A 1 7.39 5.36 -38.48
N LEU A 2 6.48 4.56 -37.92
CA LEU A 2 5.40 5.04 -37.06
C LEU A 2 5.99 5.52 -35.74
N MET A 3 5.90 6.82 -35.47
CA MET A 3 6.13 7.35 -34.12
C MET A 3 4.98 6.90 -33.24
N GLY A 4 5.20 5.84 -32.46
CA GLY A 4 4.23 5.37 -31.46
C GLY A 4 4.07 6.40 -30.35
N ASN A 5 2.83 6.80 -30.08
CA ASN A 5 2.42 7.64 -28.96
C ASN A 5 2.87 7.00 -27.63
N SER A 6 3.98 7.49 -27.05
CA SER A 6 4.47 7.07 -25.73
C SER A 6 3.50 7.37 -24.57
N GLU A 7 2.44 8.17 -24.80
CA GLU A 7 1.43 8.51 -23.79
C GLU A 7 0.49 7.35 -23.44
N ASN A 8 0.38 6.33 -24.28
CA ASN A 8 -0.56 5.22 -24.04
C ASN A 8 -0.10 4.27 -22.90
N THR A 9 1.21 4.21 -22.65
CA THR A 9 1.80 3.26 -21.68
C THR A 9 1.39 3.51 -20.22
N LEU A 10 0.97 4.72 -19.86
CA LEU A 10 0.52 5.01 -18.51
C LEU A 10 -0.95 4.61 -18.30
N SER A 11 -1.76 4.78 -19.34
CA SER A 11 -3.19 4.44 -19.36
C SER A 11 -3.39 2.94 -19.20
N ASP A 12 -2.54 2.13 -19.83
CA ASP A 12 -2.67 0.68 -19.79
C ASP A 12 -2.56 0.13 -18.36
N TYR A 13 -1.78 0.76 -17.47
CA TYR A 13 -1.44 0.22 -16.15
C TYR A 13 -2.07 0.97 -14.97
N ASP A 14 -2.87 2.01 -15.20
CA ASP A 14 -3.40 2.87 -14.13
C ASP A 14 -4.92 3.06 -14.19
N SER A 15 -5.63 2.14 -13.55
CA SER A 15 -7.09 2.17 -13.40
C SER A 15 -7.65 3.33 -12.57
N THR A 16 -6.79 4.21 -12.04
CA THR A 16 -7.23 5.35 -11.22
C THR A 16 -8.08 6.35 -12.00
N TRP A 17 -7.92 6.41 -13.34
CA TRP A 17 -8.53 7.44 -14.17
C TRP A 17 -9.53 6.91 -15.22
N GLU A 18 -9.88 5.62 -15.16
CA GLU A 18 -10.73 4.92 -16.16
C GLU A 18 -12.13 5.53 -16.41
N ASP A 19 -12.65 6.39 -15.52
CA ASP A 19 -14.00 6.97 -15.64
C ASP A 19 -13.99 8.45 -16.04
N GLU A 20 -12.81 9.03 -16.34
CA GLU A 20 -12.70 10.45 -16.68
C GLU A 20 -12.70 10.67 -18.19
N ASP A 21 -13.87 11.02 -18.74
CA ASP A 21 -14.02 11.57 -20.09
C ASP A 21 -13.47 13.00 -20.13
N VAL A 22 -12.15 13.16 -20.22
CA VAL A 22 -11.53 14.47 -20.36
C VAL A 22 -11.28 14.76 -21.84
N CYS A 23 -12.10 15.64 -22.42
CA CYS A 23 -12.01 16.07 -23.83
C CYS A 23 -10.58 16.41 -24.26
N GLU A 24 -10.22 15.95 -25.46
CA GLU A 24 -8.91 16.16 -26.09
C GLU A 24 -8.69 17.61 -26.50
N ASP A 25 -8.12 18.43 -25.62
CA ASP A 25 -7.46 19.67 -26.04
C ASP A 25 -6.01 19.69 -25.54
N THR A 26 -5.19 18.82 -26.13
CA THR A 26 -3.76 18.67 -25.83
C THR A 26 -2.86 19.67 -26.57
N LYS A 27 -3.41 20.71 -27.21
CA LYS A 27 -2.63 21.61 -28.08
C LYS A 27 -1.68 22.56 -27.35
N GLU A 28 -1.83 22.80 -26.05
CA GLU A 28 -1.07 23.87 -25.36
C GLU A 28 0.23 23.45 -24.66
N PHE A 29 0.51 22.16 -24.44
CA PHE A 29 1.65 21.73 -23.60
C PHE A 29 2.62 20.76 -24.32
N SER A 30 2.78 20.89 -25.63
CA SER A 30 3.70 20.07 -26.45
C SER A 30 5.19 20.45 -26.33
N LYS A 31 5.66 20.91 -25.17
CA LYS A 31 7.10 21.02 -24.93
C LYS A 31 7.65 19.61 -24.65
N GLN A 32 8.20 18.98 -25.69
CA GLN A 32 8.96 17.74 -25.58
C GLN A 32 10.18 17.96 -24.68
N TRP A 33 10.18 17.35 -23.50
CA TRP A 33 11.34 17.35 -22.61
C TRP A 33 12.28 16.20 -22.99
N PRO A 34 13.62 16.42 -23.09
CA PRO A 34 14.54 15.50 -23.76
C PRO A 34 14.82 14.20 -22.99
N TRP A 35 14.50 14.16 -21.69
CA TRP A 35 14.70 13.01 -20.80
C TRP A 35 13.49 12.85 -19.89
N ARG A 36 12.57 11.95 -20.23
CA ARG A 36 11.44 11.62 -19.34
C ARG A 36 11.90 10.57 -18.34
N GLU A 37 11.81 10.88 -17.05
CA GLU A 37 11.84 9.83 -16.02
C GLU A 37 10.74 8.82 -16.34
N LYS A 38 11.04 7.54 -16.10
CA LYS A 38 10.13 6.44 -16.45
C LYS A 38 9.46 5.94 -15.19
N ARG A 39 8.14 5.76 -15.26
CA ARG A 39 7.37 5.08 -14.22
C ARG A 39 7.89 3.65 -14.07
N ASN A 40 7.90 3.16 -12.85
CA ASN A 40 8.14 1.77 -12.55
C ASN A 40 6.95 0.91 -13.05
N LEU A 41 7.10 0.30 -14.23
CA LEU A 41 6.03 -0.48 -14.86
C LEU A 41 5.70 -1.76 -14.09
N HIS A 42 6.69 -2.35 -13.42
CA HIS A 42 6.47 -3.54 -12.59
C HIS A 42 5.58 -3.20 -11.38
N ALA A 43 5.89 -2.10 -10.67
CA ALA A 43 5.07 -1.63 -9.57
C ALA A 43 3.65 -1.25 -10.02
N ALA A 44 3.54 -0.57 -11.17
CA ALA A 44 2.25 -0.19 -11.73
C ALA A 44 1.38 -1.42 -12.04
N GLU A 45 1.98 -2.46 -12.65
CA GLU A 45 1.29 -3.70 -12.96
C GLU A 45 0.89 -4.49 -11.71
N ASP A 46 1.81 -4.65 -10.77
CA ASP A 46 1.57 -5.33 -9.50
C ASP A 46 0.38 -4.71 -8.75
N MET A 47 0.41 -3.38 -8.58
CA MET A 47 -0.66 -2.67 -7.88
C MET A 47 -1.99 -2.72 -8.66
N ARG A 48 -1.95 -2.73 -10.00
CA ARG A 48 -3.16 -2.87 -10.83
C ARG A 48 -3.82 -4.23 -10.62
N ASN A 49 -3.02 -5.30 -10.64
CA ASN A 49 -3.49 -6.68 -10.47
C ASN A 49 -4.06 -6.88 -9.06
N TYR A 50 -3.31 -6.47 -8.04
CA TYR A 50 -3.78 -6.44 -6.65
C TYR A 50 -5.14 -5.72 -6.49
N ARG A 51 -5.32 -4.54 -7.08
CA ARG A 51 -6.60 -3.81 -6.97
C ARG A 51 -7.74 -4.51 -7.71
N ARG A 52 -7.46 -5.22 -8.80
CA ARG A 52 -8.46 -6.03 -9.53
C ARG A 52 -8.91 -7.20 -8.66
N GLU A 53 -7.96 -7.89 -8.03
CA GLU A 53 -8.23 -8.98 -7.08
C GLU A 53 -9.16 -8.53 -5.95
N CYS A 54 -8.85 -7.39 -5.31
CA CYS A 54 -9.69 -6.84 -4.24
C CYS A 54 -11.14 -6.57 -4.70
N ARG A 55 -11.34 -6.07 -5.93
CA ARG A 55 -12.68 -5.84 -6.48
C ARG A 55 -13.43 -7.14 -6.74
N SER A 56 -12.78 -8.13 -7.35
CA SER A 56 -13.39 -9.43 -7.60
C SER A 56 -13.84 -10.13 -6.32
N GLN A 57 -13.12 -9.94 -5.21
CA GLN A 57 -13.54 -10.48 -3.91
C GLN A 57 -14.81 -9.81 -3.37
N LEU A 58 -15.01 -8.51 -3.58
CA LEU A 58 -16.22 -7.80 -3.14
C LEU A 58 -17.48 -8.31 -3.88
N ASP A 59 -17.34 -8.65 -5.16
CA ASP A 59 -18.45 -9.10 -6.00
C ASP A 59 -18.86 -10.56 -5.69
N ASP A 60 -17.90 -11.40 -5.30
CA ASP A 60 -18.10 -12.85 -5.08
C ASP A 60 -18.60 -13.21 -3.66
N VAL A 61 -18.82 -12.23 -2.78
CA VAL A 61 -19.42 -12.42 -1.44
C VAL A 61 -20.86 -12.99 -1.50
N LYS A 62 -21.46 -13.05 -2.70
CA LYS A 62 -22.82 -13.55 -2.95
C LYS A 62 -22.90 -15.02 -3.40
N GLY A 63 -21.78 -15.71 -3.63
CA GLY A 63 -21.74 -17.12 -4.03
C GLY A 63 -21.99 -18.10 -2.88
N GLN A 64 -22.63 -19.24 -3.16
CA GLN A 64 -22.88 -20.32 -2.18
C GLN A 64 -21.59 -21.00 -1.73
N ASP A 65 -21.52 -21.28 -0.43
CA ASP A 65 -20.43 -22.01 0.21
C ASP A 65 -20.48 -23.50 -0.22
N VAL A 66 -19.51 -23.95 -1.01
CA VAL A 66 -19.29 -25.39 -1.26
C VAL A 66 -18.34 -25.89 -0.17
N ASP A 67 -18.83 -26.82 0.65
CA ASP A 67 -18.06 -27.52 1.69
C ASP A 67 -17.05 -28.48 1.04
N ASN A 68 -15.98 -27.91 0.50
CA ASN A 68 -14.74 -28.64 0.29
C ASN A 68 -13.82 -28.42 1.50
N ASP A 69 -13.24 -29.51 2.01
CA ASP A 69 -12.13 -29.56 2.98
C ASP A 69 -10.88 -28.93 2.35
N GLU A 70 -10.90 -27.62 2.13
CA GLU A 70 -9.73 -26.86 1.68
C GLU A 70 -8.83 -26.56 2.87
N ASP A 71 -7.54 -26.80 2.72
CA ASP A 71 -6.53 -26.38 3.67
C ASP A 71 -6.45 -24.84 3.68
N LEU A 72 -6.83 -24.23 4.80
CA LEU A 72 -6.82 -22.77 5.01
C LEU A 72 -5.85 -22.37 6.13
N PRO A 73 -4.53 -22.56 5.97
CA PRO A 73 -3.57 -22.37 7.06
C PRO A 73 -3.47 -20.92 7.54
N ASN A 74 -3.66 -19.93 6.67
CA ASN A 74 -3.77 -18.53 7.11
C ASN A 74 -4.92 -18.37 8.12
N LEU A 75 -6.07 -19.01 7.86
CA LEU A 75 -7.22 -18.98 8.76
C LEU A 75 -6.89 -19.70 10.08
N TRP A 76 -6.24 -20.86 10.03
CA TRP A 76 -5.84 -21.60 11.23
C TRP A 76 -4.83 -20.86 12.09
N PHE A 77 -3.86 -20.18 11.46
CA PHE A 77 -2.92 -19.30 12.16
C PHE A 77 -3.67 -18.15 12.85
N TYR A 78 -4.57 -17.49 12.14
CA TYR A 78 -5.43 -16.45 12.70
C TYR A 78 -6.43 -16.96 13.73
N GLN A 79 -6.75 -18.26 13.75
CA GLN A 79 -7.52 -18.93 14.80
C GLN A 79 -6.66 -19.34 16.00
N ASN A 80 -5.35 -19.10 15.95
CA ASN A 80 -4.38 -19.55 16.95
C ASN A 80 -4.29 -21.09 17.06
N LYS A 81 -4.65 -21.83 16.00
CA LYS A 81 -4.61 -23.30 15.96
C LYS A 81 -3.26 -23.86 15.53
N ILE A 82 -2.52 -23.10 14.73
CA ILE A 82 -1.19 -23.46 14.25
C ILE A 82 -0.24 -22.28 14.50
N PRO A 83 1.05 -22.55 14.79
CA PRO A 83 2.08 -21.53 14.79
C PRO A 83 2.45 -21.12 13.36
N PHE A 84 3.12 -19.97 13.20
CA PHE A 84 3.88 -19.75 11.98
C PHE A 84 5.19 -20.57 12.01
N ASP A 85 5.67 -20.93 10.81
CA ASP A 85 6.81 -21.84 10.51
C ASP A 85 8.07 -21.71 11.42
N ALA A 86 8.90 -22.77 11.47
CA ALA A 86 10.18 -23.02 12.18
C ALA A 86 10.30 -22.65 13.67
N ASP A 87 9.81 -21.49 14.10
CA ASP A 87 9.98 -20.95 15.46
C ASP A 87 8.85 -21.38 16.41
N GLY A 88 7.76 -21.95 15.88
CA GLY A 88 6.67 -22.52 16.69
C GLY A 88 5.84 -21.48 17.44
N VAL A 89 5.80 -20.23 16.96
CA VAL A 89 5.11 -19.12 17.63
C VAL A 89 3.69 -18.93 17.08
N CYS A 90 2.71 -19.01 17.97
CA CYS A 90 1.30 -18.71 17.66
C CYS A 90 1.03 -17.20 17.64
N ILE A 91 -0.05 -16.76 16.99
CA ILE A 91 -0.35 -15.32 16.82
C ILE A 91 -0.54 -14.60 18.16
N GLU A 92 -1.13 -15.26 19.16
CA GLU A 92 -1.30 -14.68 20.50
C GLU A 92 0.05 -14.48 21.21
N ASP A 93 0.93 -15.48 21.18
CA ASP A 93 2.28 -15.36 21.74
C ASP A 93 3.11 -14.32 21.00
N PHE A 94 2.92 -14.19 19.68
CA PHE A 94 3.55 -13.13 18.91
C PHE A 94 3.12 -11.75 19.43
N HIS A 95 1.81 -11.52 19.57
CA HIS A 95 1.29 -10.24 20.07
C HIS A 95 1.75 -9.91 21.48
N MET A 96 1.81 -10.92 22.37
CA MET A 96 2.25 -10.73 23.76
C MET A 96 3.75 -10.48 23.89
N CYS A 97 4.57 -11.25 23.18
CA CYS A 97 6.02 -11.32 23.45
C CYS A 97 6.88 -10.48 22.51
N TRP A 98 6.35 -10.04 21.36
CA TRP A 98 7.15 -9.32 20.36
C TRP A 98 6.86 -7.82 20.32
N PHE A 99 5.80 -7.36 20.97
CA PHE A 99 5.51 -5.93 21.06
C PHE A 99 6.66 -5.20 21.77
N GLY A 100 7.22 -4.17 21.12
CA GLY A 100 8.38 -3.43 21.61
C GLY A 100 9.74 -4.10 21.41
N ASP A 101 9.81 -5.38 20.98
CA ASP A 101 11.08 -6.04 20.67
C ASP A 101 11.53 -5.76 19.23
N TYR A 102 11.99 -4.54 19.01
CA TYR A 102 12.35 -4.07 17.67
C TYR A 102 13.54 -4.81 17.06
N LYS A 103 14.47 -5.31 17.88
CA LYS A 103 15.61 -6.07 17.37
C LYS A 103 15.14 -7.39 16.77
N LYS A 104 14.22 -8.07 17.45
CA LYS A 104 13.65 -9.33 16.98
C LYS A 104 12.78 -9.13 15.73
N LEU A 105 11.96 -8.08 15.69
CA LEU A 105 11.14 -7.73 14.52
C LEU A 105 11.98 -7.35 13.28
N GLU A 106 13.14 -6.70 13.49
CA GLU A 106 14.05 -6.40 12.38
C GLU A 106 14.74 -7.67 11.87
N HIS A 107 15.23 -8.53 12.76
CA HIS A 107 16.06 -9.68 12.40
C HIS A 107 15.26 -10.87 11.83
N VAL A 108 14.08 -11.15 12.37
CA VAL A 108 13.26 -12.28 11.91
C VAL A 108 12.38 -11.82 10.74
N HIS A 109 12.45 -12.48 9.60
CA HIS A 109 11.71 -12.08 8.40
C HIS A 109 10.52 -13.01 8.07
N SER A 110 10.45 -14.21 8.65
CA SER A 110 9.43 -15.23 8.36
C SER A 110 8.02 -14.80 8.78
N TYR A 111 7.88 -14.14 9.93
CA TYR A 111 6.59 -13.81 10.53
C TYR A 111 5.70 -12.92 9.64
N ILE A 112 6.30 -12.03 8.84
CA ILE A 112 5.53 -10.99 8.12
C ILE A 112 4.56 -11.61 7.11
N GLN A 113 4.90 -12.78 6.58
CA GLN A 113 4.08 -13.46 5.60
C GLN A 113 2.79 -14.01 6.19
N TRP A 114 2.87 -14.46 7.44
CA TRP A 114 1.78 -15.01 8.23
C TRP A 114 0.91 -13.93 8.88
N LEU A 115 1.53 -12.87 9.42
CA LEU A 115 0.78 -11.74 9.97
C LEU A 115 0.06 -10.95 8.89
N PHE A 116 0.60 -10.83 7.68
CA PHE A 116 -0.02 -10.06 6.61
C PHE A 116 -0.06 -10.90 5.33
N PRO A 117 -0.94 -11.92 5.26
CA PRO A 117 -1.01 -12.78 4.08
C PRO A 117 -1.54 -11.99 2.88
N THR A 118 -1.03 -12.33 1.70
CA THR A 118 -1.39 -11.73 0.40
C THR A 118 -1.70 -12.83 -0.61
N GLN A 119 -2.32 -12.48 -1.74
CA GLN A 119 -2.59 -13.45 -2.80
C GLN A 119 -1.36 -13.77 -3.67
N GLU A 120 -0.24 -13.10 -3.43
CA GLU A 120 1.02 -13.31 -4.14
C GLU A 120 2.02 -14.15 -3.33
N ASN A 121 2.78 -14.96 -4.07
CA ASN A 121 3.94 -15.67 -3.54
C ASN A 121 5.03 -14.67 -3.12
N GLY A 122 5.63 -14.87 -1.95
CA GLY A 122 6.78 -14.07 -1.52
C GLY A 122 8.02 -14.31 -2.41
N MET A 123 8.97 -13.37 -2.40
CA MET A 123 10.23 -13.46 -3.17
C MET A 123 11.14 -14.66 -2.79
N ASN A 124 10.83 -15.37 -1.70
CA ASN A 124 11.58 -16.55 -1.25
C ASN A 124 10.99 -17.85 -1.83
N ALA A 125 10.73 -17.88 -3.14
CA ALA A 125 10.18 -19.05 -3.84
C ALA A 125 11.10 -20.29 -3.82
N SER A 126 12.34 -20.15 -3.35
CA SER A 126 13.35 -21.21 -3.31
C SER A 126 13.60 -21.79 -1.91
N SER A 127 12.92 -21.31 -0.87
CA SER A 127 12.99 -21.89 0.47
C SER A 127 11.97 -23.01 0.58
N VAL A 128 12.46 -24.22 0.81
CA VAL A 128 11.69 -25.46 0.98
C VAL A 128 10.81 -25.38 2.23
N GLN A 129 9.65 -24.71 2.15
CA GLN A 129 8.45 -24.89 2.98
C GLN A 129 7.35 -23.93 2.50
N ASN A 130 6.53 -24.43 1.58
CA ASN A 130 5.23 -23.87 1.18
C ASN A 130 4.24 -23.91 2.36
N LEU A 131 4.44 -23.10 3.41
CA LEU A 131 3.52 -23.05 4.55
C LEU A 131 2.81 -21.70 4.72
N SER A 132 3.37 -20.60 4.21
CA SER A 132 2.60 -19.36 4.05
C SER A 132 1.84 -19.42 2.72
N HIS A 133 0.71 -20.14 2.69
CA HIS A 133 -0.10 -20.24 1.49
C HIS A 133 -0.60 -18.87 1.04
N VAL A 134 -0.60 -18.64 -0.28
CA VAL A 134 -1.38 -17.61 -0.95
C VAL A 134 -2.74 -17.47 -0.27
N LEU A 135 -3.14 -16.24 0.04
CA LEU A 135 -4.41 -15.99 0.72
C LEU A 135 -5.59 -16.43 -0.18
N ASN A 136 -6.23 -17.52 0.20
CA ASN A 136 -7.34 -18.13 -0.55
C ASN A 136 -8.60 -17.24 -0.47
N PRO A 137 -9.33 -17.01 -1.59
CA PRO A 137 -10.62 -16.31 -1.60
C PRO A 137 -11.62 -16.78 -0.53
N LYS A 138 -11.74 -18.09 -0.29
CA LYS A 138 -12.58 -18.68 0.78
C LYS A 138 -12.10 -18.24 2.17
N ALA A 139 -10.79 -18.21 2.41
CA ALA A 139 -10.23 -17.70 3.66
C ALA A 139 -10.56 -16.22 3.87
N ILE A 140 -10.51 -15.40 2.82
CA ILE A 140 -10.89 -13.97 2.88
C ILE A 140 -12.35 -13.83 3.34
N LYS A 141 -13.28 -14.54 2.70
CA LYS A 141 -14.71 -14.50 3.05
C LYS A 141 -14.96 -14.91 4.51
N LEU A 142 -14.30 -15.97 4.97
CA LEU A 142 -14.40 -16.44 6.36
C LEU A 142 -13.80 -15.43 7.33
N PHE A 143 -12.65 -14.84 7.00
CA PHE A 143 -12.00 -13.80 7.79
C PHE A 143 -12.91 -12.58 7.98
N HIS A 144 -13.61 -12.13 6.93
CA HIS A 144 -14.55 -11.00 7.02
C HIS A 144 -15.73 -11.25 7.96
N ARG A 145 -16.07 -12.51 8.25
CA ARG A 145 -17.16 -12.89 9.17
C ARG A 145 -16.69 -13.07 10.61
N ASP A 146 -15.39 -13.17 10.88
CA ASP A 146 -14.83 -13.49 12.19
C ASP A 146 -14.23 -12.25 12.88
N GLU A 147 -14.93 -11.75 13.90
CA GLU A 147 -14.51 -10.58 14.68
C GLU A 147 -13.25 -10.81 15.53
N VAL A 148 -12.95 -12.06 15.92
CA VAL A 148 -11.73 -12.37 16.68
C VAL A 148 -10.51 -12.28 15.78
N MET A 149 -10.61 -12.78 14.55
CA MET A 149 -9.53 -12.65 13.57
C MET A 149 -9.27 -11.20 13.17
N LYS A 150 -10.33 -10.41 12.98
CA LYS A 150 -10.21 -8.96 12.72
C LYS A 150 -9.47 -8.24 13.85
N LYS A 151 -9.81 -8.54 15.11
CA LYS A 151 -9.09 -8.01 16.27
C LYS A 151 -7.61 -8.41 16.26
N ARG A 152 -7.31 -9.67 15.94
CA ARG A 152 -5.91 -10.14 15.83
C ARG A 152 -5.14 -9.40 14.72
N LEU A 153 -5.72 -9.17 13.54
CA LEU A 153 -5.08 -8.38 12.49
C LEU A 153 -4.86 -6.93 12.92
N LEU A 154 -5.83 -6.33 13.61
CA LEU A 154 -5.67 -4.97 14.16
C LEU A 154 -4.52 -4.91 15.18
N THR A 155 -4.38 -5.90 16.05
CA THR A 155 -3.24 -6.01 16.98
C THR A 155 -1.92 -6.13 16.22
N SER A 156 -1.85 -6.98 15.18
CA SER A 156 -0.68 -7.09 14.31
C SER A 156 -0.34 -5.76 13.64
N TYR A 157 -1.36 -5.02 13.17
CA TYR A 157 -1.19 -3.72 12.53
C TYR A 157 -0.60 -2.69 13.49
N LYS A 158 -1.17 -2.54 14.69
CA LYS A 158 -0.66 -1.64 15.73
C LYS A 158 0.78 -1.97 16.12
N LEU A 159 1.11 -3.25 16.28
CA LEU A 159 2.47 -3.71 16.58
C LEU A 159 3.45 -3.29 15.48
N MET A 160 3.08 -3.46 14.21
CA MET A 160 3.94 -3.05 13.11
C MET A 160 4.03 -1.52 12.96
N LEU A 161 2.96 -0.77 13.23
CA LEU A 161 3.03 0.70 13.28
C LEU A 161 4.04 1.16 14.33
N ASP A 162 3.97 0.61 15.54
CA ASP A 162 4.90 0.94 16.63
C ASP A 162 6.36 0.64 16.23
N PHE A 163 6.58 -0.51 15.60
CA PHE A 163 7.88 -0.88 15.01
C PHE A 163 8.38 0.12 13.96
N TYR A 164 7.48 0.81 13.24
CA TYR A 164 7.84 1.83 12.27
C TYR A 164 7.92 3.25 12.86
N GLY A 165 7.68 3.42 14.16
CA GLY A 165 7.66 4.75 14.79
C GLY A 165 6.37 5.52 14.57
N ILE A 166 5.26 4.79 14.41
CA ILE A 166 3.95 5.30 14.08
C ILE A 166 2.96 4.78 15.14
N GLU A 167 2.01 5.60 15.54
CA GLU A 167 0.91 5.18 16.41
C GLU A 167 -0.44 5.37 15.72
N LEU A 168 -1.35 4.41 15.94
CA LEU A 168 -2.75 4.52 15.51
C LEU A 168 -3.51 5.36 16.54
N VAL A 169 -4.02 6.50 16.10
CA VAL A 169 -4.78 7.45 16.93
C VAL A 169 -6.25 7.05 17.01
N SER A 170 -6.81 6.59 15.88
CA SER A 170 -8.22 6.20 15.79
C SER A 170 -8.39 4.91 14.99
N GLU A 171 -8.98 3.90 15.64
CA GLU A 171 -9.38 2.65 14.98
C GLU A 171 -10.56 2.84 14.02
N GLU A 172 -11.36 3.90 14.21
CA GLU A 172 -12.52 4.18 13.36
C GLU A 172 -12.08 4.84 12.05
N THR A 173 -11.22 5.86 12.12
CA THR A 173 -10.82 6.64 10.93
C THR A 173 -9.53 6.16 10.31
N GLY A 174 -8.73 5.36 11.03
CA GLY A 174 -7.40 4.96 10.62
C GLY A 174 -6.33 6.02 10.81
N GLU A 175 -6.65 7.15 11.46
CA GLU A 175 -5.71 8.23 11.69
C GLU A 175 -4.45 7.75 12.41
N VAL A 176 -3.29 8.14 11.89
CA VAL A 176 -1.97 7.80 12.46
C VAL A 176 -1.15 9.06 12.69
N ARG A 177 -0.22 8.99 13.63
CA ARG A 177 0.79 10.03 13.87
C ARG A 177 2.13 9.41 14.25
N ARG A 178 3.17 10.24 14.38
CA ARG A 178 4.48 9.79 14.87
C ARG A 178 4.35 9.31 16.31
N SER A 179 4.87 8.12 16.62
CA SER A 179 4.97 7.64 18.00
C SER A 179 6.06 8.39 18.78
N VAL A 180 6.14 8.19 20.09
CA VAL A 180 7.15 8.85 20.96
C VAL A 180 8.60 8.55 20.56
N ASN A 181 8.87 7.36 20.02
CA ASN A 181 10.20 6.89 19.62
C ASN A 181 10.47 7.03 18.12
N TRP A 182 9.66 7.82 17.39
CA TRP A 182 9.71 7.90 15.92
C TRP A 182 11.10 8.15 15.34
N LYS A 183 11.96 8.95 16.00
CA LYS A 183 13.29 9.29 15.48
C LYS A 183 14.15 8.05 15.25
N GLU A 184 14.27 7.20 16.27
CA GLU A 184 15.05 5.96 16.19
C GLU A 184 14.44 5.00 15.16
N ARG A 185 13.12 4.89 15.14
CA ARG A 185 12.42 3.98 14.22
C ARG A 185 12.51 4.44 12.76
N PHE A 186 12.51 5.74 12.51
CA PHE A 186 12.71 6.32 11.18
C PHE A 186 14.15 6.17 10.70
N GLU A 187 15.14 6.28 11.59
CA GLU A 187 16.52 5.91 11.26
C GLU A 187 16.61 4.45 10.83
N ASN A 188 15.93 3.56 11.54
CA ASN A 188 15.85 2.15 11.17
C ASN A 188 15.20 1.94 9.79
N LEU A 189 14.05 2.57 9.51
CA LEU A 189 13.40 2.52 8.20
C LEU A 189 14.32 3.01 7.07
N ASN A 190 15.09 4.07 7.31
CA ASN A 190 16.04 4.57 6.33
C ASN A 190 17.25 3.62 6.14
N ARG A 191 17.69 2.91 7.17
CA ARG A 191 18.80 1.96 7.06
C ARG A 191 18.38 0.64 6.40
N ASN A 192 17.12 0.22 6.59
CA ASN A 192 16.63 -1.10 6.25
C ASN A 192 15.49 -1.04 5.23
N THR A 193 15.84 -0.85 3.95
CA THR A 193 14.88 -0.64 2.85
C THR A 193 13.96 -1.83 2.57
N HIS A 194 14.29 -3.03 3.05
CA HIS A 194 13.41 -4.19 2.95
C HIS A 194 12.08 -3.98 3.72
N ASN A 195 12.07 -3.09 4.72
CA ASN A 195 10.84 -2.70 5.40
C ASN A 195 9.82 -2.03 4.47
N ASN A 196 10.27 -1.43 3.36
CA ASN A 196 9.34 -0.93 2.34
C ASN A 196 8.50 -2.05 1.72
N LEU A 197 9.09 -3.24 1.49
CA LEU A 197 8.36 -4.41 0.99
C LEU A 197 7.37 -4.94 2.05
N ARG A 198 7.76 -4.91 3.33
CA ARG A 198 6.87 -5.28 4.44
C ARG A 198 5.68 -4.32 4.54
N ILE A 199 5.89 -3.01 4.40
CA ILE A 199 4.82 -2.00 4.39
C ILE A 199 3.89 -2.20 3.18
N THR A 200 4.42 -2.42 1.98
CA THR A 200 3.60 -2.77 0.80
C THR A 200 2.72 -3.98 1.09
N ARG A 201 3.29 -5.04 1.70
CA ARG A 201 2.55 -6.26 2.07
C ARG A 201 1.43 -5.97 3.08
N ILE A 202 1.71 -5.17 4.10
CA ILE A 202 0.70 -4.74 5.09
C ILE A 202 -0.43 -4.00 4.38
N LEU A 203 -0.13 -3.01 3.54
CA LEU A 203 -1.14 -2.26 2.79
C LEU A 203 -2.01 -3.17 1.92
N LYS A 204 -1.40 -4.13 1.22
CA LYS A 204 -2.14 -5.09 0.39
C LYS A 204 -3.08 -5.95 1.24
N CYS A 205 -2.56 -6.53 2.33
CA CYS A 205 -3.33 -7.33 3.28
C CYS A 205 -4.51 -6.55 3.87
N LEU A 206 -4.32 -5.29 4.27
CA LEU A 206 -5.38 -4.43 4.79
C LEU A 206 -6.53 -4.28 3.78
N GLY A 207 -6.24 -4.05 2.50
CA GLY A 207 -7.29 -4.00 1.48
C GLY A 207 -7.99 -5.35 1.28
N LEU A 208 -7.23 -6.45 1.16
CA LEU A 208 -7.80 -7.79 0.97
C LEU A 208 -8.74 -8.20 2.10
N LEU A 209 -8.36 -7.91 3.35
CA LEU A 209 -9.09 -8.32 4.54
C LEU A 209 -10.09 -7.28 5.06
N GLY A 210 -10.40 -6.26 4.25
CA GLY A 210 -11.52 -5.33 4.48
C GLY A 210 -11.22 -4.12 5.37
N PHE A 211 -9.94 -3.85 5.67
CA PHE A 211 -9.47 -2.70 6.46
C PHE A 211 -9.05 -1.52 5.57
N HIS A 212 -9.85 -1.23 4.54
CA HIS A 212 -9.57 -0.20 3.54
C HIS A 212 -9.34 1.19 4.14
N HIS A 213 -10.05 1.53 5.22
CA HIS A 213 -9.98 2.82 5.90
C HIS A 213 -8.61 3.10 6.52
N TYR A 214 -7.79 2.08 6.79
CA TYR A 214 -6.43 2.26 7.29
C TYR A 214 -5.39 2.58 6.21
N GLN A 215 -5.67 2.27 4.93
CA GLN A 215 -4.69 2.42 3.87
C GLN A 215 -4.36 3.90 3.61
N ALA A 216 -5.39 4.73 3.35
CA ALA A 216 -5.17 6.11 2.93
C ALA A 216 -4.50 6.99 4.00
N PRO A 217 -4.89 6.94 5.29
CA PRO A 217 -4.21 7.71 6.34
C PRO A 217 -2.73 7.33 6.50
N LEU A 218 -2.40 6.03 6.46
CA LEU A 218 -1.02 5.56 6.56
C LEU A 218 -0.18 6.02 5.36
N VAL A 219 -0.73 5.95 4.16
CA VAL A 219 -0.04 6.40 2.94
C VAL A 219 0.16 7.91 2.96
N HIS A 220 -0.85 8.67 3.39
CA HIS A 220 -0.75 10.12 3.55
C HIS A 220 0.36 10.48 4.55
N PHE A 221 0.45 9.78 5.68
CA PHE A 221 1.53 9.95 6.65
C PHE A 221 2.91 9.79 5.99
N PHE A 222 3.13 8.72 5.23
CA PHE A 222 4.40 8.54 4.53
C PHE A 222 4.64 9.61 3.45
N LEU A 223 3.62 10.09 2.74
CA LEU A 223 3.77 11.19 1.79
C LEU A 223 4.23 12.49 2.49
N VAL A 224 3.68 12.80 3.66
CA VAL A 224 4.11 13.96 4.47
C VAL A 224 5.57 13.80 4.90
N GLU A 225 5.93 12.63 5.45
CA GLU A 225 7.29 12.38 5.93
C GLU A 225 8.35 12.36 4.81
N THR A 226 7.97 11.95 3.60
CA THR A 226 8.89 11.83 2.46
C THR A 226 8.97 13.10 1.61
N LEU A 227 7.86 13.80 1.39
CA LEU A 227 7.79 14.94 0.45
C LEU A 227 7.79 16.30 1.14
N VAL A 228 7.27 16.39 2.36
CA VAL A 228 7.18 17.65 3.12
C VAL A 228 8.31 17.76 4.12
N ASN A 229 8.42 16.77 5.01
CA ASN A 229 9.38 16.82 6.12
C ASN A 229 10.77 16.30 5.72
N GLY A 230 10.87 15.45 4.69
CA GLY A 230 12.13 14.89 4.21
C GLY A 230 12.84 13.96 5.20
N THR A 231 12.12 13.39 6.16
CA THR A 231 12.66 12.53 7.23
C THR A 231 12.83 11.07 6.80
N LEU A 232 12.12 10.64 5.77
CA LEU A 232 12.14 9.25 5.26
C LEU A 232 12.58 9.15 3.78
N PRO A 233 13.74 9.71 3.37
CA PRO A 233 14.14 9.73 1.96
C PRO A 233 14.20 8.34 1.31
N GLN A 234 14.52 7.29 2.06
CA GLN A 234 14.65 5.91 1.56
C GLN A 234 13.30 5.19 1.37
N VAL A 235 12.21 5.83 1.83
CA VAL A 235 10.83 5.33 1.69
C VAL A 235 10.13 6.02 0.50
N LYS A 236 10.64 7.19 0.07
CA LYS A 236 10.03 8.05 -0.97
C LYS A 236 9.68 7.30 -2.24
N GLN A 237 10.59 6.50 -2.79
CA GLN A 237 10.35 5.78 -4.04
C GLN A 237 9.21 4.77 -3.87
N SER A 238 9.21 4.00 -2.78
CA SER A 238 8.18 3.00 -2.51
C SER A 238 6.81 3.62 -2.25
N VAL A 239 6.76 4.79 -1.61
CA VAL A 239 5.51 5.52 -1.41
C VAL A 239 4.88 5.90 -2.75
N LEU A 240 5.71 6.42 -3.66
CA LEU A 240 5.27 6.91 -4.95
C LEU A 240 4.93 5.75 -5.91
N ASP A 241 5.74 4.69 -5.94
CA ASP A 241 5.53 3.55 -6.85
C ASP A 241 4.47 2.55 -6.37
N TYR A 242 4.40 2.28 -5.06
CA TYR A 242 3.59 1.21 -4.49
C TYR A 242 2.52 1.74 -3.54
N PHE A 243 2.88 2.50 -2.50
CA PHE A 243 1.95 2.71 -1.38
C PHE A 243 0.70 3.51 -1.78
N MET A 244 0.85 4.57 -2.59
CA MET A 244 -0.30 5.29 -3.17
C MET A 244 -1.23 4.38 -3.95
N PHE A 245 -0.66 3.44 -4.68
CA PHE A 245 -1.39 2.54 -5.57
C PHE A 245 -1.92 1.29 -4.87
N ALA A 246 -1.46 0.99 -3.65
CA ALA A 246 -2.04 -0.04 -2.80
C ALA A 246 -3.38 0.37 -2.18
N VAL A 247 -3.71 1.67 -2.12
CA VAL A 247 -5.02 2.14 -1.65
C VAL A 247 -6.09 1.68 -2.61
N VAL A 248 -7.05 0.87 -2.14
CA VAL A 248 -8.12 0.30 -2.98
C VAL A 248 -9.13 1.38 -3.39
N ASP A 249 -9.53 2.21 -2.43
CA ASP A 249 -10.47 3.32 -2.65
C ASP A 249 -9.95 4.28 -3.73
N LYS A 250 -10.69 4.39 -4.84
CA LYS A 250 -10.31 5.19 -6.00
C LYS A 250 -10.27 6.68 -5.69
N SER A 251 -11.21 7.18 -4.89
CA SER A 251 -11.27 8.61 -4.52
C SER A 251 -10.09 9.00 -3.65
N LYS A 252 -9.82 8.21 -2.59
CA LYS A 252 -8.68 8.43 -1.70
C LYS A 252 -7.34 8.31 -2.41
N ARG A 253 -7.21 7.36 -3.34
CA ARG A 253 -6.02 7.24 -4.18
C ARG A 253 -5.79 8.49 -5.05
N LYS A 254 -6.84 9.08 -5.63
CA LYS A 254 -6.74 10.35 -6.39
C LYS A 254 -6.29 11.51 -5.50
N GLU A 255 -6.87 11.64 -4.30
CA GLU A 255 -6.47 12.65 -3.29
C GLU A 255 -4.97 12.55 -2.98
N LEU A 256 -4.46 11.33 -2.76
CA LEU A 256 -3.03 11.08 -2.46
C LEU A 256 -2.11 11.43 -3.64
N ILE A 257 -2.49 11.08 -4.88
CA ILE A 257 -1.73 11.44 -6.08
C ILE A 257 -1.69 12.96 -6.26
N LYS A 258 -2.82 13.65 -6.02
CA LYS A 258 -2.88 15.12 -6.07
C LYS A 258 -1.98 15.74 -4.99
N PHE A 259 -2.01 15.22 -3.76
CA PHE A 259 -1.08 15.63 -2.70
C PHE A 259 0.38 15.43 -3.12
N ALA A 260 0.73 14.24 -3.60
CA ALA A 260 2.08 13.93 -4.04
C ALA A 260 2.54 14.87 -5.16
N LEU A 261 1.67 15.15 -6.14
CA LEU A 261 1.97 16.11 -7.20
C LEU A 261 2.19 17.52 -6.63
N CYS A 262 1.46 17.95 -5.60
CA CYS A 262 1.61 19.29 -4.98
C CYS A 262 2.91 19.46 -4.20
N TYR A 263 3.47 18.40 -3.62
CA TYR A 263 4.69 18.48 -2.81
C TYR A 263 5.95 17.91 -3.48
N PHE A 264 5.82 17.07 -4.51
CA PHE A 264 6.97 16.53 -5.23
C PHE A 264 7.75 17.64 -5.97
N LYS A 265 9.08 17.63 -5.88
CA LYS A 265 9.97 18.54 -6.60
C LYS A 265 11.09 17.74 -7.28
N PRO A 266 11.44 18.06 -8.54
CA PRO A 266 10.80 19.05 -9.42
C PRO A 266 9.52 18.48 -10.09
N LYS A 267 8.57 19.34 -10.48
CA LYS A 267 7.20 18.92 -10.90
C LYS A 267 7.20 18.16 -12.22
N GLU A 268 8.11 18.49 -13.11
CA GLU A 268 8.21 17.98 -14.48
C GLU A 268 8.54 16.48 -14.47
N LYS A 269 9.21 16.03 -13.41
CA LYS A 269 9.63 14.65 -13.14
C LYS A 269 8.55 13.78 -12.50
N PHE A 270 7.37 14.33 -12.20
CA PHE A 270 6.30 13.53 -11.62
C PHE A 270 5.66 12.62 -12.68
N VAL A 271 5.82 11.30 -12.52
CA VAL A 271 5.43 10.26 -13.50
C VAL A 271 4.24 9.39 -13.09
N TRP A 272 3.68 9.61 -11.90
CA TRP A 272 2.61 8.77 -11.32
C TRP A 272 1.19 9.26 -11.65
N CYS A 273 1.05 10.12 -12.65
CA CYS A 273 -0.23 10.66 -13.11
C CYS A 273 -0.15 10.99 -14.60
N PRO A 274 -1.21 10.76 -15.40
CA PRO A 274 -1.24 11.15 -16.81
C PRO A 274 -0.91 12.62 -17.01
N THR A 275 -0.21 12.94 -18.11
CA THR A 275 0.21 14.31 -18.44
C THR A 275 -0.96 15.29 -18.41
N ARG A 276 -2.12 14.89 -18.95
CA ARG A 276 -3.34 15.72 -19.03
C ARG A 276 -3.86 16.10 -17.64
N ILE A 277 -3.97 15.12 -16.76
CA ILE A 277 -4.44 15.28 -15.38
C ILE A 277 -3.43 16.08 -14.55
N ARG A 278 -2.14 15.82 -14.76
CA ARG A 278 -1.06 16.60 -14.16
C ARG A 278 -1.18 18.08 -14.54
N ILE A 279 -1.39 18.41 -15.82
CA ILE A 279 -1.59 19.79 -16.27
C ILE A 279 -2.85 20.40 -15.63
N HIS A 280 -3.96 19.67 -15.60
CA HIS A 280 -5.19 20.14 -14.97
C HIS A 280 -4.96 20.51 -13.50
N PHE A 281 -4.36 19.62 -12.72
CA PHE A 281 -4.06 19.88 -11.30
C PHE A 281 -3.07 21.02 -11.10
N LEU A 282 -2.04 21.14 -11.94
CA LEU A 282 -1.11 22.28 -11.85
C LEU A 282 -1.84 23.61 -12.12
N LYS A 283 -2.74 23.65 -13.12
CA LYS A 283 -3.58 24.83 -13.39
C LYS A 283 -4.50 25.16 -12.20
N GLU A 284 -5.06 24.16 -11.52
CA GLU A 284 -5.87 24.38 -10.31
C GLU A 284 -5.04 24.97 -9.16
N VAL A 285 -3.85 24.43 -8.92
CA VAL A 285 -2.94 24.89 -7.86
C VAL A 285 -2.50 26.33 -8.13
N GLU A 286 -2.07 26.65 -9.36
CA GLU A 286 -1.69 28.01 -9.73
C GLU A 286 -2.84 29.02 -9.58
N ARG A 287 -4.09 28.61 -9.83
CA ARG A 287 -5.27 29.47 -9.62
C ARG A 287 -5.52 29.72 -8.14
N ALA A 288 -5.40 28.69 -7.30
CA ALA A 288 -5.58 28.81 -5.86
C ALA A 288 -4.50 29.71 -5.23
N GLU A 289 -3.23 29.55 -5.61
CA GLU A 289 -2.13 30.40 -5.15
C GLU A 289 -2.38 31.89 -5.49
N LYS A 290 -2.78 32.19 -6.74
CA LYS A 290 -3.11 33.57 -7.18
C LYS A 290 -4.31 34.19 -6.47
N GLN A 291 -5.29 33.39 -6.04
CA GLN A 291 -6.43 33.87 -5.27
C GLN A 291 -6.05 34.19 -3.82
N THR A 292 -5.00 33.55 -3.29
CA THR A 292 -4.53 33.74 -1.92
C THR A 292 -3.61 34.95 -1.80
N GLU A 293 -2.92 35.34 -2.87
CA GLU A 293 -2.06 36.55 -2.93
C GLU A 293 -2.85 37.87 -3.11
N HIS A 294 -4.16 37.79 -3.41
CA HIS A 294 -5.03 38.95 -3.59
C HIS A 294 -5.84 39.34 -2.34
N TYR A 295 -5.53 38.74 -1.19
CA TYR A 295 -6.03 39.10 0.14
C TYR A 295 -4.86 39.47 1.06
#